data_AF-R7BLF3-F1
#
_entry.id   AF-R7BLF3-F1
#
_cell.length_a   1.000
_cell.length_b   1.000
_cell.length_c   1.000
_cell.angle_alpha   90.00
_cell.angle_beta   90.00
_cell.angle_gamma   90.00
#
_symmetry.space_group_name_H-M   'P 1'
#
loop_
_entity.id
_entity.type
_entity.pdbx_description
1 polymer ?
#
loop_
_entity_poly.entity_id
_entity_poly.type
_entity_poly.pdbx_seq_one_letter_code
_entity_poly.pdbx_strand_id
1 'polypeptide(L)'
;MAVKEKDNFEEVTVQAKVARKDSEGKRVKEVVDGKKKTVYDTVEKKIKKDMPSRLHARKQMNKVLYSVTEVPAEAAGRKKNTKEVDLAAKLFDEIAPKYESRNGGYTRIVKIGPRKGDAAMEVVIELV
;
A
#
# COMPACT_ATOMS: atom_id res chain seq x y z
N MET A 1 2.62 6.23 -16.46
CA MET A 1 3.66 5.98 -15.44
C MET A 1 3.46 4.64 -14.73
N ALA A 2 2.31 4.40 -14.08
CA ALA A 2 2.08 3.14 -13.36
C ALA A 2 2.11 1.90 -14.26
N VAL A 3 1.34 1.89 -15.35
CA VAL A 3 1.29 0.77 -16.33
C VAL A 3 2.68 0.43 -16.88
N LYS A 4 3.45 1.46 -17.27
CA LYS A 4 4.79 1.29 -17.84
C LYS A 4 5.80 0.69 -16.85
N GLU A 5 5.72 1.05 -15.57
CA GLU A 5 6.72 0.68 -14.56
C GLU A 5 6.25 -0.46 -13.63
N LYS A 6 5.11 -1.10 -13.92
CA LYS A 6 4.46 -2.08 -13.02
C LYS A 6 5.30 -3.32 -12.71
N ASP A 7 6.17 -3.71 -13.64
CA ASP A 7 7.04 -4.88 -13.49
C ASP A 7 8.51 -4.50 -13.25
N ASN A 8 8.82 -3.21 -13.12
CA ASN A 8 10.18 -2.72 -13.01
C ASN A 8 10.68 -2.69 -11.55
N PHE A 9 10.76 -3.87 -10.95
CA PHE A 9 11.25 -4.09 -9.59
C PHE A 9 12.10 -5.37 -9.53
N GLU A 10 12.96 -5.46 -8.51
CA GLU A 10 13.71 -6.68 -8.18
C GLU A 10 13.17 -7.29 -6.88
N GLU A 11 13.14 -8.62 -6.79
CA GLU A 11 12.84 -9.31 -5.53
C GLU A 11 14.15 -9.56 -4.77
N VAL A 12 14.27 -8.95 -3.59
CA VAL A 12 15.45 -9.13 -2.72
C VAL A 12 15.03 -9.89 -1.47
N THR A 13 15.79 -10.92 -1.13
CA THR A 13 15.66 -11.64 0.14
C THR A 13 16.39 -10.88 1.23
N VAL A 14 15.64 -10.37 2.22
CA VAL A 14 16.21 -9.69 3.38
C VAL A 14 15.94 -10.53 4.63
N GLN A 15 16.97 -10.73 5.43
CA GLN A 15 16.86 -11.39 6.72
C GLN A 15 16.29 -10.40 7.75
N ALA A 16 15.14 -10.75 8.35
CA ALA A 16 14.48 -9.93 9.35
C ALA A 16 14.41 -10.67 10.69
N LYS A 17 14.84 -10.03 11.77
CA LYS A 17 14.67 -10.55 13.13
C LYS A 17 13.22 -10.35 13.56
N VAL A 18 12.51 -11.45 13.78
CA VAL A 18 11.12 -11.45 14.25
C VAL A 18 11.07 -12.17 15.60
N ALA A 19 10.28 -11.65 16.53
CA ALA A 19 10.13 -12.29 17.84
C ALA A 19 9.42 -13.64 17.69
N ARG A 20 10.00 -14.69 18.26
CA ARG A 20 9.38 -16.02 18.31
C ARG A 20 8.09 -15.92 19.12
N LYS A 21 6.99 -16.44 18.58
CA LYS A 21 5.68 -16.48 19.25
C LYS A 21 5.33 -17.92 19.63
N ASP A 22 4.66 -18.09 20.77
CA ASP A 22 4.05 -19.35 21.17
C ASP A 22 2.72 -19.59 20.43
N SER A 23 2.10 -20.75 20.67
CA SER A 23 0.82 -21.14 20.07
C SER A 23 -0.34 -20.22 20.43
N GLU A 24 -0.23 -19.41 21.48
CA GLU A 24 -1.20 -18.39 21.89
C GLU A 24 -0.89 -17.01 21.31
N GLY A 25 0.18 -16.88 20.50
CA GLY A 25 0.60 -15.64 19.86
C GLY A 25 1.36 -14.67 20.78
N LYS A 26 1.70 -15.08 22.01
CA LYS A 26 2.53 -14.30 22.93
C LYS A 26 4.01 -14.50 22.60
N ARG A 27 4.85 -13.51 22.93
CA ARG A 27 6.30 -13.55 22.65
C ARG A 27 6.98 -14.52 23.60
N VAL A 28 7.73 -15.47 23.07
CA VAL A 28 8.53 -16.41 23.87
C VAL A 28 9.63 -15.64 24.59
N LYS A 29 9.68 -15.80 25.91
CA LYS A 29 10.70 -15.20 26.76
C LYS A 29 11.54 -16.30 27.40
N GLU A 30 12.86 -16.16 27.28
CA GLU A 30 13.83 -17.06 27.91
C GLU A 30 14.61 -16.27 28.97
N VAL A 31 14.99 -16.95 30.06
CA VAL A 31 15.77 -16.33 31.13
C VAL A 31 17.25 -16.52 30.81
N VAL A 32 17.90 -15.43 30.43
CA VAL A 32 19.35 -15.39 30.20
C VAL A 32 19.91 -14.36 31.18
N ASP A 33 20.85 -14.77 32.02
CA ASP A 33 21.47 -13.93 33.07
C ASP A 33 20.46 -13.39 34.11
N GLY A 34 19.48 -14.21 34.51
CA GLY A 34 18.47 -13.82 35.51
C GLY A 34 17.43 -12.80 35.02
N LYS A 35 17.48 -12.37 33.75
CA LYS A 35 16.51 -11.45 33.13
C LYS A 35 15.73 -12.15 32.01
N LYS A 36 14.41 -11.95 31.96
CA LYS A 36 13.54 -12.46 30.89
C LYS A 36 13.80 -11.66 29.59
N LYS A 37 14.48 -12.26 28.61
CA LYS A 37 14.72 -11.69 27.27
C LYS A 37 13.78 -12.33 26.24
N THR A 38 13.33 -11.55 25.25
CA THR A 38 12.52 -12.12 24.14
C THR A 38 13.45 -12.82 23.15
N VAL A 39 13.07 -14.02 22.74
CA VAL A 39 13.79 -14.78 21.70
C VAL A 39 13.38 -14.28 20.31
N TYR A 40 14.36 -14.04 19.44
CA TYR A 40 14.15 -13.61 18.06
C TYR A 40 14.69 -14.65 17.10
N ASP A 41 13.88 -14.99 16.10
CA ASP A 41 14.27 -15.82 14.97
C ASP A 41 14.62 -14.92 13.78
N THR A 42 15.62 -15.34 13.02
CA THR A 42 15.93 -14.73 11.73
C THR A 42 15.05 -15.40 10.68
N VAL A 43 14.11 -14.64 10.11
CA VAL A 43 13.22 -15.10 9.06
C VAL A 43 13.58 -14.40 7.76
N GLU A 44 13.68 -15.17 6.68
CA GLU A 44 13.87 -14.62 5.35
C GLU A 44 12.55 -14.03 4.83
N LYS A 45 12.59 -12.76 4.43
CA LYS A 45 11.46 -12.08 3.80
C LYS A 45 11.85 -11.66 2.39
N LYS A 46 10.99 -12.01 1.44
CA LYS A 46 11.08 -11.46 0.08
C LYS A 46 10.43 -10.08 0.07
N ILE A 47 11.16 -9.08 -0.40
CA ILE A 47 10.66 -7.72 -0.58
C ILE A 47 10.82 -7.32 -2.06
N LYS A 48 9.82 -6.61 -2.58
CA LYS A 48 9.94 -5.92 -3.88
C LYS A 48 10.71 -4.62 -3.67
N LYS A 49 11.82 -4.46 -4.39
CA LYS A 49 12.61 -3.24 -4.39
C LYS A 49 12.49 -2.59 -5.76
N ASP A 50 12.01 -1.36 -5.78
CA ASP A 50 11.80 -0.62 -7.02
C ASP A 50 13.15 -0.30 -7.69
N MET A 51 13.23 -0.53 -9.00
CA MET A 51 14.36 -0.09 -9.82
C MET A 51 14.33 1.43 -10.02
N PRO A 52 15.44 2.08 -10.43
CA PRO A 52 15.55 3.53 -10.44
C PRO A 52 14.42 4.29 -11.15
N SER A 53 13.94 3.83 -12.32
CA SER A 53 12.84 4.49 -13.02
C SER A 53 11.48 4.27 -12.37
N ARG A 54 11.20 3.09 -11.79
CA ARG A 54 10.00 2.85 -10.98
C ARG A 54 10.01 3.71 -9.71
N LEU A 55 11.16 3.83 -9.05
CA LEU A 55 11.33 4.70 -7.89
C LEU A 55 11.09 6.17 -8.26
N HIS A 56 11.57 6.62 -9.42
CA HIS A 56 11.28 7.95 -9.92
C HIS A 56 9.77 8.15 -10.16
N ALA A 57 9.12 7.20 -10.82
CA ALA A 57 7.68 7.23 -11.05
C ALA A 57 6.88 7.27 -9.74
N ARG A 58 7.26 6.47 -8.74
CA ARG A 58 6.68 6.50 -7.39
C ARG A 58 6.79 7.88 -6.75
N LYS A 59 7.96 8.52 -6.83
CA LYS A 59 8.16 9.88 -6.30
C LYS A 59 7.26 10.90 -6.98
N GLN A 60 7.09 10.80 -8.30
CA GLN A 60 6.17 11.67 -9.05
C GLN A 60 4.70 11.43 -8.63
N MET A 61 4.30 10.17 -8.41
CA MET A 61 2.96 9.84 -7.92
C MET A 61 2.73 10.42 -6.53
N ASN A 62 3.66 10.22 -5.59
CA ASN A 62 3.54 10.67 -4.20
C ASN A 62 3.55 12.20 -4.04
N LYS A 63 3.95 12.95 -5.08
CA LYS A 63 3.81 14.42 -5.11
C LYS A 63 2.34 14.85 -5.21
N VAL A 64 1.49 14.02 -5.83
CA VAL A 64 0.08 14.33 -6.14
C VAL A 64 -0.88 13.54 -5.25
N LEU A 65 -0.51 12.31 -4.88
CA LEU A 65 -1.32 11.45 -4.05
C LEU A 65 -1.28 11.89 -2.58
N TYR A 66 -2.45 11.89 -1.94
CA TYR A 66 -2.57 12.13 -0.50
C TYR A 66 -2.37 10.84 0.29
N SER A 67 -1.81 10.93 1.49
CA SER A 67 -1.73 9.76 2.38
C SER A 67 -3.13 9.35 2.82
N VAL A 68 -3.40 8.05 2.72
CA VAL A 68 -4.68 7.46 3.16
C VAL A 68 -4.37 6.49 4.28
N THR A 69 -5.07 6.65 5.41
CA THR A 69 -5.00 5.73 6.53
C THR A 69 -6.28 4.93 6.59
N GLU A 70 -6.18 3.61 6.43
CA GLU A 70 -7.30 2.70 6.61
C GLU A 70 -7.52 2.44 8.10
N VAL A 71 -8.74 2.72 8.54
CA VAL A 71 -9.21 2.42 9.89
C VAL A 71 -10.12 1.19 9.80
N PRO A 72 -9.73 0.05 10.40
CA PRO A 72 -10.57 -1.14 10.36
C PRO A 72 -11.89 -0.89 11.12
N ALA A 73 -12.99 -1.38 10.54
CA ALA A 73 -14.32 -1.29 11.15
C ALA A 73 -14.38 -2.13 12.45
N GLU A 74 -13.79 -3.33 12.43
CA GLU A 74 -13.64 -4.17 13.61
C GLU A 74 -12.51 -3.63 14.50
N ALA A 75 -12.82 -3.31 15.75
CA ALA A 75 -11.92 -2.68 16.72
C ALA A 75 -11.46 -1.25 16.34
N ALA A 76 -12.39 -0.44 15.82
CA ALA A 76 -12.25 1.00 15.66
C ALA A 76 -11.78 1.70 16.96
N GLY A 77 -11.06 2.82 16.83
CA GLY A 77 -10.54 3.62 17.97
C GLY A 77 -9.17 3.17 18.52
N ARG A 78 -8.64 2.02 18.08
CA ARG A 78 -7.28 1.59 18.42
C ARG A 78 -6.30 2.02 17.33
N LYS A 79 -5.53 3.10 17.57
CA LYS A 79 -4.49 3.60 16.64
C LYS A 79 -3.50 2.52 16.18
N LYS A 80 -3.21 1.51 17.00
CA LYS A 80 -2.33 0.39 16.61
C LYS A 80 -2.88 -0.48 15.45
N ASN A 81 -4.18 -0.41 15.19
CA ASN A 81 -4.85 -1.21 14.17
C ASN A 81 -4.98 -0.45 12.85
N THR A 82 -4.74 0.87 12.83
CA THR A 82 -4.80 1.67 11.60
C THR A 82 -3.57 1.42 10.75
N LYS A 83 -3.75 1.31 9.44
CA LYS A 83 -2.66 1.06 8.49
C LYS A 83 -2.58 2.20 7.48
N GLU A 84 -1.38 2.71 7.27
CA GLU A 84 -1.14 3.62 6.16
C GLU A 84 -1.13 2.83 4.85
N VAL A 85 -1.90 3.30 3.88
CA VAL A 85 -2.03 2.67 2.57
C VAL A 85 -0.97 3.25 1.65
N ASP A 86 -0.11 2.38 1.13
CA ASP A 86 0.80 2.75 0.06
C ASP A 86 0.04 2.83 -1.27
N LEU A 87 -0.48 4.02 -1.57
CA LEU A 87 -1.25 4.25 -2.79
C LEU A 87 -0.42 4.03 -4.06
N ALA A 88 0.89 4.28 -4.03
CA ALA A 88 1.73 4.03 -5.19
C ALA A 88 1.85 2.52 -5.45
N ALA A 89 2.04 1.72 -4.39
CA ALA A 89 1.99 0.26 -4.51
C ALA A 89 0.63 -0.21 -5.06
N LYS A 90 -0.48 0.33 -4.55
CA LYS A 90 -1.82 0.03 -5.07
C LYS A 90 -1.95 0.37 -6.56
N LEU A 91 -1.41 1.49 -7.00
CA LEU A 91 -1.39 1.86 -8.42
C LEU A 91 -0.59 0.88 -9.27
N PHE A 92 0.56 0.39 -8.79
CA PHE A 92 1.40 -0.55 -9.53
C PHE A 92 0.84 -1.98 -9.53
N ASP A 93 0.38 -2.46 -8.39
CA ASP A 93 0.03 -3.87 -8.18
C ASP A 93 -1.45 -4.16 -8.50
N GLU A 94 -2.36 -3.22 -8.27
CA GLU A 94 -3.81 -3.45 -8.47
C GLU A 94 -4.39 -2.73 -9.69
N ILE A 95 -4.02 -1.47 -9.90
CA ILE A 95 -4.64 -0.62 -10.93
C ILE A 95 -3.94 -0.80 -12.28
N ALA A 96 -2.61 -0.72 -12.32
CA ALA A 96 -1.83 -0.80 -13.56
C ALA A 96 -2.09 -2.08 -14.38
N PRO A 97 -2.21 -3.29 -13.80
CA PRO A 97 -2.50 -4.50 -14.59
C PRO A 97 -3.84 -4.44 -15.32
N LYS A 98 -4.86 -3.75 -14.76
CA LYS A 98 -6.18 -3.61 -15.40
C LYS A 98 -6.14 -2.78 -16.69
N TYR A 99 -5.10 -1.98 -16.86
CA TYR A 99 -4.93 -1.05 -17.98
C TYR A 99 -3.75 -1.38 -18.89
N GLU A 100 -3.17 -2.57 -18.75
CA GLU A 100 -1.95 -2.96 -19.49
C GLU A 100 -2.13 -2.90 -21.01
N SER A 101 -3.28 -3.33 -21.52
CA SER A 101 -3.59 -3.31 -22.96
C SER A 101 -4.05 -1.95 -23.47
N ARG A 102 -4.14 -0.93 -22.59
CA ARG A 102 -4.74 0.37 -22.91
C ARG A 102 -3.68 1.45 -23.03
N ASN A 103 -3.60 2.08 -24.20
CA ASN A 103 -2.64 3.16 -24.47
C ASN A 103 -3.12 4.55 -23.99
N GLY A 104 -4.41 4.72 -23.65
CA GLY A 104 -4.98 5.99 -23.21
C GLY A 104 -6.47 5.87 -22.87
N GLY A 105 -7.10 6.95 -22.41
CA GLY A 105 -8.52 6.91 -22.00
C GLY A 105 -8.76 6.09 -20.72
N TYR A 106 -7.94 6.35 -19.69
CA TYR A 106 -8.05 5.68 -18.39
C TYR A 106 -9.23 6.19 -17.56
N THR A 107 -9.72 7.40 -17.87
CA THR A 107 -10.84 8.03 -17.18
C THR A 107 -12.03 8.19 -18.11
N ARG A 108 -13.23 8.09 -17.55
CA ARG A 108 -14.49 8.47 -18.19
C ARG A 108 -15.12 9.60 -17.38
N ILE A 109 -15.71 10.56 -18.09
CA ILE A 109 -16.46 11.68 -17.51
C ILE A 109 -17.92 11.54 -17.96
N VAL A 110 -18.84 11.47 -17.00
CA VAL A 110 -20.29 11.41 -17.23
C VAL A 110 -20.95 12.66 -16.65
N LYS A 111 -21.69 13.41 -17.48
CA LYS A 111 -22.44 14.58 -17.03
C LYS A 111 -23.70 14.12 -16.29
N ILE A 112 -23.93 14.65 -15.09
CA ILE A 112 -25.08 14.28 -14.24
C ILE A 112 -26.12 15.40 -14.08
N GLY A 113 -25.88 16.56 -14.71
CA GLY A 113 -26.78 17.71 -14.67
C GLY A 113 -26.35 18.78 -13.66
N PRO A 114 -27.19 19.82 -13.45
CA PRO A 114 -26.88 20.91 -12.56
C PRO A 114 -27.09 20.54 -11.08
N ARG A 115 -26.17 20.98 -10.22
CA ARG A 115 -26.26 20.89 -8.76
C ARG A 115 -27.47 21.69 -8.25
N LYS A 116 -28.18 21.11 -7.29
CA LYS A 116 -29.29 21.78 -6.62
C LYS A 116 -28.78 22.96 -5.76
N GLY A 117 -29.31 24.15 -6.01
CA GLY A 117 -29.03 25.35 -5.22
C GLY A 117 -28.38 26.46 -6.05
N ASP A 118 -27.25 26.16 -6.70
CA ASP A 118 -26.48 27.13 -7.50
C ASP A 118 -26.44 26.80 -9.00
N ALA A 119 -27.11 25.72 -9.43
CA ALA A 119 -27.20 25.26 -10.80
C ALA A 119 -25.85 25.01 -11.50
N ALA A 120 -24.77 24.80 -10.74
CA ALA A 120 -23.46 24.49 -11.29
C ALA A 120 -23.47 23.10 -11.96
N MET A 121 -22.94 22.97 -13.19
CA MET A 121 -22.90 21.68 -13.89
C MET A 121 -21.94 20.71 -13.20
N GLU A 122 -22.43 19.52 -12.87
CA GLU A 122 -21.62 18.46 -12.25
C GLU A 122 -21.30 17.32 -13.21
N VAL A 123 -20.19 16.63 -12.90
CA VAL A 123 -19.75 15.43 -13.59
C VAL A 123 -19.28 14.38 -12.60
N VAL A 124 -19.50 13.11 -12.94
CA VAL A 124 -18.83 11.97 -12.31
C VAL A 124 -17.61 11.62 -13.13
N ILE A 125 -16.46 11.51 -12.47
CA ILE A 125 -15.21 11.02 -13.07
C ILE A 125 -14.90 9.64 -12.49
N GLU A 126 -14.67 8.67 -13.36
CA GLU A 126 -14.38 7.29 -12.97
C GLU A 126 -13.18 6.74 -13.75
N LEU A 127 -12.49 5.76 -13.15
CA LEU A 127 -11.54 4.91 -13.86
C LEU A 127 -12.33 3.83 -14.63
N VAL A 128 -11.92 3.53 -15.87
CA VAL A 128 -12.70 2.70 -16.82
C VAL A 128 -12.42 1.22 -16.73
#